data_AF-A0A212FN89-F1
#
_entry.id   AF-A0A212FN89-F1
#
_cell.length_a   1.000
_cell.length_b   1.000
_cell.length_c   1.000
_cell.angle_alpha   90.00
_cell.angle_beta   90.00
_cell.angle_gamma   90.00
#
_symmetry.space_group_name_H-M   'P 1'
#
loop_
_entity.id
_entity.type
_entity.pdbx_description
1 polymer ?
#
loop_
_entity_poly.entity_id
_entity_poly.type
_entity_poly.pdbx_seq_one_letter_code
_entity_poly.pdbx_strand_id
1 'polypeptide(L)'
;MYPQLTLVDWPALTHLTPAPHHNRTMKVTEQHVTVMKGPWSPASVARDTVDRGHEEPFYVMDLGEVVQRYNTWKELMPRVEPFYAVKCNDDRLLVSTLAALGAGFDCASKAEIELVTSLGVTP
;
A
#
# COMPACT_ATOMS: atom_id res chain seq x y z
N MET A 1 -9.93 4.71 27.60
CA MET A 1 -10.99 3.69 27.44
C MET A 1 -11.45 3.79 25.99
N TYR A 2 -10.81 3.04 25.09
CA TYR A 2 -11.13 3.05 23.65
C TYR A 2 -12.11 1.90 23.36
N PRO A 3 -13.18 2.12 22.57
CA PRO A 3 -14.05 1.04 22.17
C PRO A 3 -13.37 0.22 21.07
N GLN A 4 -13.42 -1.10 21.24
CA GLN A 4 -13.00 -2.11 20.29
C GLN A 4 -13.87 -1.98 19.02
N LEU A 5 -13.27 -1.61 17.89
CA LEU A 5 -13.91 -1.76 16.58
C LEU A 5 -13.88 -3.24 16.20
N THR A 6 -15.06 -3.84 16.27
CA THR A 6 -15.32 -5.24 15.91
C THR A 6 -15.09 -5.43 14.41
N LEU A 7 -14.19 -6.36 14.10
CA LEU A 7 -14.04 -7.01 12.79
C LEU A 7 -15.40 -7.45 12.26
N VAL A 8 -15.96 -6.68 11.33
CA VAL A 8 -17.10 -7.09 10.51
C VAL A 8 -16.56 -7.90 9.33
N ASP A 9 -16.65 -9.23 9.50
CA ASP A 9 -16.99 -10.25 8.52
C ASP A 9 -16.29 -10.26 7.15
N TRP A 10 -15.19 -11.03 7.08
CA TRP A 10 -14.58 -11.54 5.85
C TRP A 10 -15.00 -13.00 5.62
N PRO A 11 -15.97 -13.33 4.75
CA PRO A 11 -16.47 -14.69 4.62
C PRO A 11 -15.68 -15.45 3.55
N ALA A 12 -14.49 -15.98 3.88
CA ALA A 12 -13.84 -17.00 3.03
C ALA A 12 -12.70 -17.84 3.65
N LEU A 13 -12.22 -17.64 4.89
CA LEU A 13 -10.96 -18.25 5.34
C LEU A 13 -11.02 -18.98 6.70
N THR A 14 -11.96 -19.92 6.86
CA THR A 14 -12.10 -20.70 8.12
C THR A 14 -11.16 -21.91 8.25
N HIS A 15 -10.19 -22.14 7.35
CA HIS A 15 -9.23 -23.24 7.53
C HIS A 15 -7.79 -22.89 7.16
N LEU A 16 -7.19 -21.95 7.89
CA LEU A 16 -5.73 -21.82 7.95
C LEU A 16 -5.31 -21.47 9.37
N THR A 17 -4.84 -22.46 10.13
CA THR A 17 -4.07 -22.21 11.35
C THR A 17 -2.85 -21.34 11.02
N PRO A 18 -2.56 -20.27 11.77
CA PRO A 18 -1.47 -19.37 11.42
C PRO A 18 -0.12 -20.03 11.72
N ALA A 19 0.64 -20.37 10.67
CA ALA A 19 2.05 -20.70 10.81
C ALA A 19 2.82 -19.45 11.28
N PRO A 20 3.62 -19.53 12.36
CA PRO A 20 4.40 -18.41 12.82
C PRO A 20 5.68 -18.28 11.98
N HIS A 21 6.14 -17.04 11.78
CA HIS A 21 7.49 -16.64 11.33
C HIS A 21 7.87 -16.52 9.84
N HIS A 22 6.98 -16.71 8.86
CA HIS A 22 7.36 -16.39 7.47
C HIS A 22 6.77 -15.05 6.99
N ASN A 23 7.60 -14.27 6.28
CA ASN A 23 7.14 -13.18 5.43
C ASN A 23 6.25 -13.78 4.35
N ARG A 24 5.12 -13.13 4.07
CA ARG A 24 4.21 -13.60 3.03
C ARG A 24 4.40 -12.72 1.81
N THR A 25 4.87 -13.31 0.72
CA THR A 25 4.90 -12.66 -0.58
C THR A 25 3.63 -13.00 -1.35
N MET A 26 2.99 -11.99 -1.90
CA MET A 26 1.84 -12.11 -2.78
C MET A 26 2.17 -11.37 -4.07
N LYS A 27 1.73 -11.91 -5.21
CA LYS A 27 1.68 -11.14 -6.45
C LYS A 27 0.40 -10.33 -6.43
N VAL A 28 0.54 -9.01 -6.39
CA VAL A 28 -0.56 -8.10 -6.68
C VAL A 28 -0.25 -7.56 -8.07
N THR A 29 -1.04 -7.99 -9.06
CA THR A 29 -0.72 -7.82 -10.49
C THR A 29 0.64 -8.44 -10.88
N GLU A 30 1.51 -7.69 -11.57
CA GLU A 30 2.87 -8.08 -11.94
C GLU A 30 3.90 -7.77 -10.84
N GLN A 31 3.50 -7.03 -9.79
CA GLN A 31 4.39 -6.59 -8.74
C GLN A 31 4.41 -7.58 -7.56
N HIS A 32 5.60 -7.82 -7.01
CA HIS A 32 5.77 -8.65 -5.80
C HIS A 32 5.59 -7.79 -4.55
N VAL A 33 4.52 -8.04 -3.80
CA VAL A 33 4.27 -7.40 -2.50
C VAL A 33 4.63 -8.38 -1.40
N THR A 34 5.53 -8.00 -0.51
CA THR A 34 5.94 -8.84 0.63
C THR A 34 5.55 -8.17 1.93
N VAL A 35 4.76 -8.88 2.75
CA VAL A 35 4.49 -8.48 4.13
C VAL A 35 5.69 -8.85 4.98
N MET A 36 6.42 -7.84 5.39
CA MET A 36 7.62 -7.95 6.20
C MET A 36 7.27 -8.04 7.69
N LYS A 37 7.80 -9.04 8.40
CA LYS A 37 7.69 -9.19 9.86
C LYS A 37 9.05 -8.97 10.53
N GLY A 38 9.05 -8.39 11.73
CA GLY A 38 10.27 -8.14 12.49
C GLY A 38 11.02 -6.87 12.06
N PRO A 39 12.27 -6.68 12.49
CA PRO A 39 13.08 -5.53 12.05
C PRO A 39 13.51 -5.72 10.59
N TRP A 40 13.27 -4.70 9.77
CA TRP A 40 13.73 -4.64 8.38
C TRP A 40 13.94 -3.19 7.96
N SER A 41 14.64 -2.98 6.85
CA SER A 41 14.72 -1.69 6.18
C SER A 41 14.68 -1.85 4.66
N PRO A 42 14.33 -0.81 3.89
CA PRO A 42 14.40 -0.86 2.44
C PRO A 42 15.77 -1.31 1.93
N ALA A 43 16.86 -0.90 2.61
CA ALA A 43 18.21 -1.32 2.28
C ALA A 43 18.49 -2.80 2.55
N SER A 44 17.95 -3.37 3.64
CA SER A 44 18.11 -4.81 3.88
C SER A 44 17.33 -5.65 2.88
N VAL A 45 16.14 -5.19 2.48
CA VAL A 45 15.34 -5.83 1.43
C VAL A 45 16.05 -5.76 0.09
N ALA A 46 16.60 -4.60 -0.28
CA ALA A 46 17.36 -4.45 -1.51
C ALA A 46 18.56 -5.41 -1.56
N ARG A 47 19.32 -5.52 -0.46
CA ARG A 47 20.44 -6.47 -0.37
C ARG A 47 19.98 -7.92 -0.52
N ASP A 48 18.94 -8.35 0.19
CA ASP A 48 18.41 -9.71 0.09
C ASP A 48 17.92 -10.04 -1.34
N THR A 49 17.30 -9.08 -2.04
CA THR A 49 16.89 -9.25 -3.44
C THR A 49 18.10 -9.46 -4.37
N VAL A 50 19.19 -8.71 -4.17
CA VAL A 50 20.44 -8.87 -4.94
C VAL A 50 21.11 -10.21 -4.60
N ASP A 51 21.19 -10.57 -3.32
CA ASP A 51 21.80 -11.83 -2.85
C ASP A 51 21.05 -13.07 -3.39
N ARG A 52 19.75 -12.93 -3.71
CA ARG A 52 18.94 -13.96 -4.39
C ARG A 52 19.14 -14.02 -5.91
N GLY A 53 20.03 -13.21 -6.47
CA GLY A 53 20.40 -13.24 -7.89
C GLY A 53 19.57 -12.31 -8.77
N HIS A 54 18.90 -11.29 -8.22
CA HIS A 54 18.27 -10.25 -9.04
C HIS A 54 19.32 -9.25 -9.52
N GLU A 55 19.66 -9.28 -10.81
CA GLU A 55 20.75 -8.47 -11.38
C GLU A 55 20.25 -7.19 -12.07
N GLU A 56 18.97 -7.14 -12.46
CA GLU A 56 18.36 -5.96 -13.09
C GLU A 56 18.05 -4.86 -12.07
N PRO A 57 18.12 -3.57 -12.46
CA PRO A 57 17.70 -2.46 -11.61
C PRO A 57 16.26 -2.61 -11.13
N PHE A 58 16.01 -2.32 -9.86
CA PHE A 58 14.69 -2.43 -9.25
C PHE A 58 14.45 -1.33 -8.19
N TYR A 59 13.18 -1.15 -7.83
CA TYR A 59 12.76 -0.27 -6.74
C TYR A 59 12.29 -1.08 -5.53
N VAL A 60 12.51 -0.53 -4.33
CA VAL A 60 11.88 -1.00 -3.10
C VAL A 60 10.95 0.11 -2.61
N MET A 61 9.65 -0.19 -2.58
CA MET A 61 8.63 0.75 -2.11
C MET A 61 8.03 0.26 -0.79
N ASP A 62 8.12 1.10 0.23
CA ASP A 62 7.51 0.87 1.53
C ASP A 62 6.07 1.43 1.55
N LEU A 63 5.08 0.55 1.33
CA LEU A 63 3.67 0.92 1.44
C LEU A 63 3.24 1.20 2.89
N GLY A 64 3.96 0.69 3.89
CA GLY A 64 3.70 1.00 5.30
C GLY A 64 3.98 2.46 5.61
N GLU A 65 5.05 3.02 5.03
CA GLU A 65 5.37 4.44 5.14
C GLU A 65 4.31 5.34 4.45
N VAL A 66 3.73 4.89 3.33
CA VAL A 66 2.60 5.59 2.69
C VAL A 66 1.40 5.68 3.63
N VAL A 67 1.03 4.55 4.25
CA VAL A 67 -0.05 4.49 5.24
C VAL A 67 0.24 5.40 6.43
N GLN A 68 1.47 5.36 6.95
CA GLN A 68 1.86 6.20 8.08
C GLN A 68 1.76 7.68 7.75
N ARG A 69 2.22 8.10 6.56
CA ARG A 69 2.14 9.50 6.11
C ARG A 69 0.71 9.97 5.92
N TYR A 70 -0.16 9.14 5.35
CA TYR A 70 -1.59 9.45 5.24
C TYR A 70 -2.22 9.67 6.62
N ASN A 71 -1.99 8.74 7.57
CA ASN A 71 -2.53 8.86 8.92
C ASN A 71 -1.99 10.12 9.63
N THR A 72 -0.68 10.39 9.50
CA THR A 72 -0.03 11.58 10.06
C THR A 72 -0.65 12.85 9.48
N TRP A 73 -0.96 12.89 8.18
CA TRP A 73 -1.66 14.01 7.56
C TRP A 73 -3.04 14.23 8.18
N LYS A 74 -3.85 13.17 8.32
CA LYS A 74 -5.19 13.29 8.91
C LYS A 74 -5.14 13.72 10.37
N GLU A 75 -4.13 13.31 11.12
CA GLU A 75 -3.90 13.73 12.51
C GLU A 75 -3.50 15.21 12.62
N LEU A 76 -2.52 15.64 11.81
CA LEU A 76 -1.96 17.00 11.90
C LEU A 76 -2.81 18.05 11.17
N MET A 77 -3.55 17.65 10.14
CA MET A 77 -4.34 18.53 9.28
C MET A 77 -5.81 18.05 9.19
N PRO A 78 -6.55 17.93 10.31
CA PRO A 78 -7.86 17.29 10.36
C PRO A 78 -8.95 18.00 9.55
N ARG A 79 -8.69 19.25 9.14
CA ARG A 79 -9.61 20.07 8.33
C ARG A 79 -9.26 20.11 6.84
N VAL A 80 -8.16 19.47 6.43
CA VAL A 80 -7.68 19.48 5.05
C VAL A 80 -7.73 18.07 4.49
N GLU A 81 -8.63 17.85 3.53
CA GLU A 81 -8.71 16.56 2.85
C GLU A 81 -7.54 16.39 1.89
N PRO A 82 -6.73 15.32 2.01
CA PRO A 82 -5.64 15.08 1.08
C PRO A 82 -6.17 14.62 -0.28
N PHE A 83 -5.84 15.39 -1.33
CA PHE A 83 -5.98 14.98 -2.72
C PHE A 83 -4.58 14.70 -3.28
N TYR A 84 -4.24 13.43 -3.49
CA TYR A 84 -2.93 13.04 -3.98
C TYR A 84 -2.75 13.42 -5.45
N ALA A 85 -1.69 14.17 -5.76
CA ALA A 85 -1.36 14.52 -7.14
C ALA A 85 -0.76 13.31 -7.88
N VAL A 86 -1.57 12.68 -8.74
CA VAL A 86 -1.24 11.39 -9.39
C VAL A 86 0.04 11.49 -10.23
N LYS A 87 0.23 12.62 -10.93
CA LYS A 87 1.45 12.94 -11.70
C LYS A 87 2.79 12.77 -10.95
N CYS A 88 2.77 12.76 -9.61
CA CYS A 88 3.99 12.64 -8.81
C CYS A 88 4.54 11.21 -8.84
N ASN A 89 3.65 10.21 -8.82
CA ASN A 89 3.94 8.80 -8.99
C ASN A 89 2.60 8.08 -9.20
N ASP A 90 2.37 7.59 -10.42
CA ASP A 90 1.14 6.91 -10.84
C ASP A 90 1.18 5.39 -10.64
N ASP A 91 2.14 4.90 -9.85
CA ASP A 91 2.23 3.48 -9.50
C ASP A 91 0.89 2.98 -8.92
N ARG A 92 0.36 1.93 -9.55
CA ARG A 92 -0.97 1.41 -9.22
C ARG A 92 -1.07 0.90 -7.77
N LEU A 93 0.00 0.35 -7.18
CA LEU A 93 -0.02 -0.07 -5.77
C LEU A 93 -0.06 1.14 -4.84
N LEU A 94 0.70 2.20 -5.14
CA LEU A 94 0.65 3.44 -4.37
C LEU A 94 -0.76 4.07 -4.42
N VAL A 95 -1.30 4.26 -5.63
CA VAL A 95 -2.62 4.88 -5.84
C VAL A 95 -3.74 4.02 -5.23
N SER A 96 -3.69 2.69 -5.39
CA SER A 96 -4.68 1.80 -4.78
C SER A 96 -4.59 1.78 -3.25
N THR A 97 -3.39 1.88 -2.67
CA THR A 97 -3.22 1.99 -1.22
C THR A 97 -3.85 3.29 -0.71
N LEU A 98 -3.60 4.42 -1.36
CA LEU A 98 -4.22 5.70 -0.99
C LEU A 98 -5.74 5.69 -1.18
N ALA A 99 -6.25 5.04 -2.23
CA ALA A 99 -7.68 4.90 -2.46
C ALA A 99 -8.34 4.07 -1.35
N ALA A 100 -7.71 2.95 -0.94
CA ALA A 100 -8.20 2.12 0.16
C ALA A 100 -8.19 2.85 1.51
N LEU A 101 -7.29 3.81 1.70
CA LEU A 101 -7.26 4.68 2.89
C LEU A 101 -8.30 5.80 2.84
N GLY A 102 -8.92 6.05 1.68
CA GLY A 102 -9.93 7.10 1.49
C GLY A 102 -9.35 8.46 1.10
N ALA A 103 -8.17 8.52 0.48
CA ALA A 103 -7.65 9.76 -0.10
C ALA A 103 -8.46 10.20 -1.34
N GLY A 104 -8.51 11.50 -1.59
CA GLY A 104 -8.89 12.04 -2.89
C GLY A 104 -7.71 12.04 -3.87
N PHE A 105 -7.95 12.40 -5.13
CA PHE A 105 -6.91 12.44 -6.18
C PHE A 105 -7.02 13.68 -7.04
N ASP A 106 -5.88 14.35 -7.23
CA ASP A 106 -5.70 15.43 -8.21
C ASP A 106 -5.13 14.82 -9.49
N CYS A 107 -5.96 14.81 -10.54
CA CYS A 107 -5.65 14.21 -11.84
C CYS A 107 -5.46 15.30 -12.90
N ALA A 108 -4.34 15.26 -13.60
CA ALA A 108 -3.93 16.21 -14.64
C ALA A 108 -4.14 15.67 -16.07
N SER A 109 -4.56 14.42 -16.24
CA SER A 109 -4.77 13.82 -17.56
C SER A 109 -5.91 12.79 -17.58
N LYS A 110 -6.39 12.46 -18.79
CA LYS A 110 -7.40 11.40 -18.98
C LYS A 110 -6.91 10.04 -18.47
N ALA A 111 -5.63 9.72 -18.69
CA ALA A 111 -5.05 8.47 -18.21
C ALA A 111 -5.03 8.38 -16.68
N GLU A 112 -4.76 9.49 -15.98
CA GLU A 112 -4.80 9.53 -14.52
C GLU A 112 -6.23 9.36 -13.98
N ILE A 113 -7.22 10.00 -14.63
CA ILE A 113 -8.64 9.80 -14.30
C ILE A 113 -9.04 8.33 -14.50
N GLU A 114 -8.64 7.73 -15.62
CA GLU A 114 -8.92 6.31 -15.91
C GLU A 114 -8.26 5.38 -14.89
N LEU A 115 -7.01 5.64 -14.48
CA LEU A 115 -6.34 4.89 -13.42
C LEU A 115 -7.14 4.94 -12.11
N VAL A 116 -7.47 6.13 -11.62
CA VAL A 116 -8.14 6.33 -10.33
C VAL A 116 -9.56 5.74 -10.34
N THR A 117 -10.33 5.99 -11.40
CA THR A 117 -11.70 5.44 -11.52
C THR A 117 -11.70 3.93 -11.68
N SER A 118 -10.71 3.33 -12.35
CA SER A 118 -10.56 1.87 -12.43
C SER A 118 -10.29 1.19 -11.09
N LEU A 119 -9.89 1.95 -10.07
CA LEU A 119 -9.67 1.50 -8.70
C LEU A 119 -10.94 1.63 -7.82
N GLY A 120 -12.07 2.04 -8.41
CA GLY A 120 -13.35 2.17 -7.70
C GLY A 120 -13.55 3.51 -6.99
N VAL A 121 -12.67 4.48 -7.21
CA VAL A 121 -12.83 5.85 -6.68
C VAL A 121 -13.93 6.55 -7.46
N THR A 122 -14.90 7.13 -6.74
CA THR A 122 -16.01 7.88 -7.32
C THR A 122 -15.58 9.31 -7.69
N PRO A 123 -15.92 9.81 -8.89
CA PRO A 123 -15.71 11.21 -9.27
C PRO A 123 -16.45 12.22 -8.40
#